data_AF-L8H657-F1
#
_entry.id   AF-L8H657-F1
#
_cell.length_a   1.000
_cell.length_b   1.000
_cell.length_c   1.000
_cell.angle_alpha   90.00
_cell.angle_beta   90.00
_cell.angle_gamma   90.00
#
_symmetry.space_group_name_H-M   'P 1'
#
loop_
_entity.id
_entity.type
_entity.pdbx_description
1 polymer ?
#
loop_
_entity_poly.entity_id
_entity_poly.type
_entity_poly.pdbx_seq_one_letter_code
_entity_poly.pdbx_strand_id
1 'polypeptide(L)'
;MQKGSWGGGGTASGRGRGGGGRGAGEVIYTVGYGGLKSTDAFVERLKANGITRLLDIRISPHCGFNRDFTGRAMGVLLRKQGIAYEHFMELGNVWRSEGSEPELDAAIRLRLYRELMTTAGELLTRRLRQRVQAAPHERICILCACGDVRECHRNIVATYLHDTHHYTIRHI
;
A
#
# COMPACT_ATOMS: atom_id res chain seq x y z
N MET A 1 67.12 -14.76 1.39
CA MET A 1 65.95 -15.44 1.97
C MET A 1 65.37 -14.58 3.08
N GLN A 2 64.10 -14.19 2.95
CA GLN A 2 63.39 -13.29 3.88
C GLN A 2 62.90 -14.03 5.13
N LYS A 3 62.80 -13.24 6.20
CA LYS A 3 62.44 -13.60 7.58
C LYS A 3 60.92 -13.58 7.78
N GLY A 4 60.45 -14.37 8.74
CA GLY A 4 59.54 -13.86 9.77
C GLY A 4 58.05 -14.18 9.68
N SER A 5 57.62 -15.11 10.54
CA SER A 5 56.49 -15.03 11.47
C SER A 5 55.11 -14.57 10.96
N TRP A 6 54.18 -15.54 10.89
CA TRP A 6 52.74 -15.30 10.84
C TRP A 6 52.18 -15.32 12.27
N GLY A 7 51.99 -14.13 12.85
CA GLY A 7 51.30 -13.92 14.12
C GLY A 7 49.86 -13.47 13.87
N GLY A 8 48.89 -14.14 14.50
CA GLY A 8 47.46 -14.00 14.23
C GLY A 8 46.73 -12.88 14.97
N GLY A 9 45.40 -13.01 14.95
CA GLY A 9 44.48 -12.34 15.87
C GLY A 9 43.61 -11.26 15.22
N GLY A 10 42.33 -11.57 14.98
CA GLY A 10 41.37 -10.55 14.57
C GLY A 10 40.06 -11.09 13.99
N THR A 11 39.35 -11.96 14.72
CA THR A 11 37.95 -12.27 14.39
C THR A 11 37.06 -11.08 14.79
N ALA A 12 36.88 -10.14 13.87
CA ALA A 12 35.83 -9.13 13.99
C ALA A 12 34.47 -9.80 13.72
N SER A 13 33.90 -10.38 14.78
CA SER A 13 32.50 -10.76 14.85
C SER A 13 31.64 -9.49 14.79
N GLY A 14 31.31 -9.07 13.56
CA GLY A 14 30.27 -8.08 13.31
C GLY A 14 28.93 -8.65 13.75
N ARG A 15 28.57 -8.39 15.01
CA ARG A 15 27.24 -8.67 15.57
C ARG A 15 26.20 -8.07 14.64
N GLY A 16 25.42 -8.95 14.01
CA GLY A 16 24.23 -8.57 13.28
C GLY A 16 23.33 -7.73 14.19
N ARG A 17 23.01 -6.51 13.76
CA ARG A 17 21.85 -5.81 14.28
C ARG A 17 20.63 -6.47 13.65
N GLY A 18 20.13 -7.51 14.32
CA GLY A 18 18.78 -8.00 14.12
C GLY A 18 17.81 -6.87 14.47
N GLY A 19 17.34 -6.14 13.45
CA GLY A 19 16.32 -5.11 13.60
C GLY A 19 14.96 -5.77 13.79
N GLY A 20 14.62 -6.07 15.04
CA GLY A 20 13.27 -6.50 15.43
C GLY A 20 12.22 -5.44 15.10
N GLY A 21 11.23 -5.85 14.31
CA GLY A 21 9.84 -5.36 14.27
C GLY A 21 9.55 -3.87 14.45
N ARG A 22 9.77 -3.05 13.41
CA ARG A 22 9.03 -1.78 13.25
C ARG A 22 7.71 -2.06 12.52
N GLY A 23 6.68 -2.41 13.27
CA GLY A 23 5.31 -2.63 12.76
C GLY A 23 4.24 -2.23 13.77
N ALA A 24 4.50 -2.43 15.06
CA ALA A 24 3.61 -1.97 16.11
C ALA A 24 3.59 -0.43 16.19
N GLY A 25 2.49 0.18 15.75
CA GLY A 25 2.19 1.60 15.97
C GLY A 25 2.41 2.55 14.78
N GLU A 26 2.89 2.07 13.62
CA GLU A 26 2.92 2.90 12.42
C GLU A 26 1.50 3.08 11.85
N VAL A 27 1.18 4.31 11.43
CA VAL A 27 -0.16 4.65 10.94
C VAL A 27 -0.21 4.54 9.42
N ILE A 28 -1.13 3.71 8.92
CA ILE A 28 -1.46 3.63 7.48
C ILE A 28 -2.82 4.27 7.26
N TYR A 29 -2.85 5.23 6.36
CA TYR A 29 -4.09 5.88 5.95
C TYR A 29 -4.74 5.11 4.81
N THR A 30 -6.06 5.25 4.65
CA THR A 30 -6.76 4.72 3.47
C THR A 30 -7.70 5.77 2.93
N VAL A 31 -7.84 5.85 1.61
CA VAL A 31 -8.77 6.76 0.96
C VAL A 31 -9.48 6.05 -0.20
N GLY A 32 -10.68 6.53 -0.52
CA GLY A 32 -11.38 6.21 -1.75
C GLY A 32 -11.77 7.48 -2.49
N TYR A 33 -11.81 7.44 -3.82
CA TYR A 33 -12.29 8.58 -4.61
C TYR A 33 -13.75 8.45 -5.07
N GLY A 34 -14.41 7.33 -4.80
CA GLY A 34 -15.79 7.12 -5.23
C GLY A 34 -16.74 8.19 -4.66
N GLY A 35 -17.54 8.79 -5.53
CA GLY A 35 -18.44 9.90 -5.16
C GLY A 35 -17.79 11.29 -5.13
N LEU A 36 -16.48 11.41 -5.36
CA LEU A 36 -15.84 12.71 -5.51
C LEU A 36 -16.15 13.30 -6.88
N LYS A 37 -16.56 14.57 -6.88
CA LYS A 37 -16.91 15.33 -8.10
C LYS A 37 -15.68 15.92 -8.81
N SER A 38 -14.56 16.07 -8.10
CA SER A 38 -13.31 16.62 -8.64
C SER A 38 -12.07 16.02 -7.97
N THR A 39 -10.93 16.15 -8.62
CA THR A 39 -9.62 15.79 -8.08
C THR A 39 -9.10 16.79 -7.05
N ASP A 40 -9.56 18.04 -7.06
CA ASP A 40 -9.16 19.04 -6.06
C ASP A 40 -9.59 18.64 -4.65
N ALA A 41 -10.85 18.24 -4.47
CA ALA A 41 -11.35 17.76 -3.18
C ALA A 41 -10.59 16.50 -2.70
N PHE A 42 -10.13 15.67 -3.63
CA PHE A 42 -9.29 14.52 -3.33
C PHE A 42 -7.91 14.96 -2.82
N VAL A 43 -7.24 15.88 -3.52
CA VAL A 43 -5.94 16.42 -3.12
C VAL A 43 -6.01 17.13 -1.79
N GLU A 44 -7.02 17.96 -1.55
CA GLU A 44 -7.19 18.69 -0.29
C GLU A 44 -7.39 17.72 0.89
N ARG A 45 -8.14 16.64 0.71
CA ARG A 45 -8.26 15.58 1.72
C ARG A 45 -6.91 14.93 2.06
N LEU A 46 -6.07 14.66 1.06
CA LEU A 46 -4.74 14.11 1.27
C LEU A 46 -3.84 15.10 2.03
N LYS A 47 -3.85 16.39 1.64
CA LYS A 47 -3.06 17.44 2.27
C LYS A 47 -3.48 17.74 3.71
N ALA A 48 -4.79 17.82 3.96
CA ALA A 48 -5.32 18.01 5.32
C ALA A 48 -4.87 16.90 6.28
N ASN A 49 -4.66 15.70 5.74
CA ASN A 49 -4.11 14.58 6.47
C ASN A 49 -2.60 14.41 6.31
N GLY A 50 -1.86 15.38 5.76
CA GLY A 50 -0.41 15.36 5.62
C GLY A 50 0.14 14.17 4.83
N ILE A 51 -0.64 13.58 3.93
CA ILE A 51 -0.23 12.41 3.14
C ILE A 51 0.91 12.82 2.20
N THR A 52 2.02 12.09 2.25
CA THR A 52 3.19 12.33 1.38
C THR A 52 3.35 11.25 0.32
N ARG A 53 2.75 10.08 0.50
CA ARG A 53 2.76 8.99 -0.48
C ARG A 53 1.42 8.28 -0.57
N LEU A 54 0.96 8.10 -1.80
CA LEU A 54 -0.26 7.36 -2.14
C LEU A 54 0.10 6.06 -2.87
N LEU A 55 -0.33 4.93 -2.31
CA LEU A 55 -0.17 3.60 -2.88
C LEU A 55 -1.50 3.18 -3.49
N ASP A 56 -1.55 3.10 -4.81
CA ASP A 56 -2.73 2.67 -5.53
C ASP A 56 -2.83 1.15 -5.52
N ILE A 57 -3.86 0.60 -4.88
CA ILE A 57 -4.08 -0.85 -4.78
C ILE A 57 -5.20 -1.31 -5.72
N ARG A 58 -5.51 -0.55 -6.77
CA ARG A 58 -6.45 -1.00 -7.82
C ARG A 58 -5.75 -2.05 -8.69
N ILE A 59 -6.47 -3.08 -9.14
CA ILE A 59 -5.89 -4.07 -10.05
C ILE A 59 -5.46 -3.43 -11.37
N SER A 60 -6.29 -2.53 -11.88
CA SER A 60 -5.99 -1.64 -13.00
C SER A 60 -6.35 -0.22 -12.58
N PRO A 61 -5.39 0.73 -12.58
CA PRO A 61 -5.65 2.13 -12.33
C PRO A 61 -6.21 2.82 -13.59
N HIS A 62 -6.95 2.07 -14.43
CA HIS A 62 -7.77 2.62 -15.49
C HIS A 62 -9.11 3.07 -14.88
N CYS A 63 -9.58 4.25 -15.28
CA CYS A 63 -10.95 4.66 -15.01
C CYS A 63 -11.62 5.04 -16.33
N GLY A 64 -12.65 4.30 -16.74
CA GLY A 64 -13.45 4.61 -17.93
C GLY A 64 -14.39 5.79 -17.73
N PHE A 65 -14.89 5.99 -16.51
CA PHE A 65 -15.90 7.02 -16.18
C PHE A 65 -15.29 8.37 -15.79
N ASN A 66 -14.09 8.40 -15.19
CA ASN A 66 -13.40 9.64 -14.81
C ASN A 66 -11.91 9.56 -15.14
N ARG A 67 -11.53 10.19 -16.26
CA ARG A 67 -10.15 10.16 -16.78
C ARG A 67 -9.12 10.78 -15.84
N ASP A 68 -9.56 11.65 -14.92
CA ASP A 68 -8.68 12.34 -13.97
C ASP A 68 -8.14 11.39 -12.89
N PHE A 69 -8.82 10.26 -12.64
CA PHE A 69 -8.39 9.22 -11.70
C PHE A 69 -7.65 8.05 -12.38
N THR A 70 -7.24 8.20 -13.64
CA THR A 70 -6.30 7.25 -14.24
C THR A 70 -4.95 7.32 -13.53
N GLY A 71 -4.22 6.20 -13.45
CA GLY A 71 -2.92 6.17 -12.77
C GLY A 71 -1.92 7.19 -13.34
N ARG A 72 -1.95 7.42 -14.66
CA ARG A 72 -1.13 8.46 -15.30
C ARG A 72 -1.53 9.87 -14.85
N ALA A 73 -2.83 10.20 -14.92
CA ALA A 73 -3.32 11.52 -14.52
C ALA A 73 -3.04 11.80 -13.04
N MET A 74 -3.30 10.81 -12.17
CA MET A 74 -3.06 10.90 -10.74
C MET A 74 -1.57 11.06 -10.42
N GLY A 75 -0.69 10.32 -11.09
CA GLY A 75 0.76 10.49 -10.94
C GLY A 75 1.26 11.88 -11.33
N VAL A 76 0.70 12.49 -12.38
CA VAL A 76 1.02 13.88 -12.77
C VAL A 76 0.48 14.88 -11.75
N LEU A 77 -0.79 14.74 -11.37
CA LEU A 77 -1.46 15.60 -10.41
C LEU A 77 -0.73 15.60 -9.05
N LEU A 78 -0.53 14.44 -8.46
CA LEU A 78 0.04 14.30 -7.11
C LEU A 78 1.49 14.75 -7.06
N ARG A 79 2.28 14.49 -8.11
CA ARG A 79 3.66 15.00 -8.20
C ARG A 79 3.73 16.52 -8.13
N LYS A 80 2.80 17.24 -8.80
CA LYS A 80 2.73 18.71 -8.71
C LYS A 80 2.40 19.20 -7.30
N GLN A 81 1.81 18.35 -6.47
CA GLN A 81 1.41 18.65 -5.09
C GLN A 81 2.43 18.12 -4.06
N GLY A 82 3.57 17.59 -4.51
CA GLY A 82 4.59 17.01 -3.62
C GLY A 82 4.21 15.64 -3.02
N ILE A 83 3.20 14.97 -3.58
CA ILE A 83 2.74 13.65 -3.12
C ILE A 83 3.26 12.59 -4.08
N ALA A 84 4.02 11.63 -3.56
CA ALA A 84 4.49 10.50 -4.35
C ALA A 84 3.33 9.55 -4.67
N TYR A 85 3.33 8.98 -5.88
CA TYR A 85 2.34 8.00 -6.33
C TYR A 85 3.03 6.72 -6.78
N GLU A 86 2.52 5.58 -6.35
CA GLU A 86 3.05 4.28 -6.74
C GLU A 86 1.92 3.25 -6.86
N HIS A 87 1.98 2.39 -7.87
CA HIS A 87 0.97 1.36 -8.12
C HIS A 87 1.41 0.01 -7.55
N PHE A 88 0.51 -0.59 -6.75
CA PHE A 88 0.66 -1.86 -6.04
C PHE A 88 -0.40 -2.83 -6.57
N MET A 89 -0.20 -3.29 -7.81
CA MET A 89 -1.14 -4.18 -8.48
C MET A 89 -1.33 -5.51 -7.76
N GLU A 90 -0.32 -5.95 -7.00
CA GLU A 90 -0.35 -7.17 -6.19
C GLU A 90 -1.42 -7.13 -5.08
N LEU A 91 -1.85 -5.93 -4.68
CA LEU A 91 -2.96 -5.72 -3.74
C LEU A 91 -4.29 -5.43 -4.48
N GLY A 92 -4.31 -5.57 -5.80
CA GLY A 92 -5.49 -5.40 -6.63
C GLY A 92 -6.52 -6.52 -6.45
N ASN A 93 -7.80 -6.16 -6.38
CA ASN A 93 -8.88 -7.13 -6.47
C ASN A 93 -9.10 -7.56 -7.93
N VAL A 94 -8.60 -8.74 -8.29
CA VAL A 94 -8.71 -9.33 -9.64
C VAL A 94 -10.15 -9.58 -10.09
N TRP A 95 -11.08 -9.79 -9.15
CA TRP A 95 -12.49 -9.97 -9.45
C TRP A 95 -13.24 -8.65 -9.69
N ARG A 96 -12.54 -7.51 -9.72
CA ARG A 96 -13.10 -6.18 -10.06
C ARG A 96 -12.69 -5.66 -11.45
N SER A 97 -11.89 -6.39 -12.23
CA SER A 97 -11.45 -5.91 -13.55
C SER A 97 -12.59 -5.86 -14.57
N GLU A 98 -12.54 -4.91 -15.50
CA GLU A 98 -13.39 -4.93 -16.69
C GLU A 98 -13.16 -6.27 -17.41
N GLY A 99 -14.19 -7.11 -17.49
CA GLY A 99 -14.09 -8.48 -18.02
C GLY A 99 -14.06 -9.60 -16.97
N SER A 100 -14.08 -9.31 -15.67
CA SER A 100 -14.52 -10.31 -14.68
C SER A 100 -15.99 -10.61 -14.95
N GLU A 101 -16.37 -11.90 -14.99
CA GLU A 101 -17.76 -12.39 -15.14
C GLU A 101 -18.76 -11.35 -14.60
N PRO A 102 -19.52 -10.66 -15.48
CA PRO A 102 -20.42 -9.56 -15.10
C PRO A 102 -21.44 -9.95 -14.01
N GLU A 103 -21.61 -11.24 -13.80
CA GLU A 103 -22.59 -11.89 -12.94
C GLU A 103 -22.08 -12.19 -11.53
N LEU A 104 -20.79 -11.99 -11.23
CA LEU A 104 -20.30 -12.29 -9.88
C LEU A 104 -20.71 -11.22 -8.86
N ASP A 105 -21.61 -11.61 -7.97
CA ASP A 105 -22.13 -10.78 -6.89
C ASP A 105 -21.01 -10.08 -6.09
N ALA A 106 -21.25 -8.85 -5.66
CA ALA A 106 -20.25 -8.04 -4.95
C ALA A 106 -19.76 -8.71 -3.65
N ALA A 107 -20.64 -9.42 -2.93
CA ALA A 107 -20.26 -10.14 -1.73
C ALA A 107 -19.37 -11.35 -2.05
N ILE A 108 -19.66 -12.08 -3.14
CA ILE A 108 -18.80 -13.19 -3.61
C ILE A 108 -17.40 -12.67 -3.95
N ARG A 109 -17.30 -11.55 -4.68
CA ARG A 109 -16.00 -10.94 -5.04
C ARG A 109 -15.18 -10.55 -3.80
N LEU A 110 -15.82 -9.97 -2.79
CA LEU A 110 -15.15 -9.62 -1.53
C LEU A 110 -14.76 -10.85 -0.72
N ARG A 111 -15.59 -11.91 -0.74
CA ARG A 111 -15.26 -13.18 -0.09
C ARG A 111 -14.02 -13.81 -0.71
N LEU A 112 -13.97 -13.97 -2.03
CA LEU A 112 -12.81 -14.54 -2.73
C LEU A 112 -11.54 -13.72 -2.47
N TYR A 113 -11.66 -12.38 -2.45
CA TYR A 113 -10.53 -11.52 -2.11
C TYR A 113 -10.06 -11.68 -0.65
N ARG A 114 -10.97 -11.94 0.29
CA ARG A 114 -10.62 -12.26 1.68
C ARG A 114 -9.91 -13.61 1.79
N GLU A 115 -10.36 -14.62 1.05
CA GLU A 115 -9.69 -15.93 0.98
C GLU A 115 -8.27 -15.81 0.40
N LEU A 116 -8.09 -14.98 -0.64
CA LEU A 116 -6.77 -14.63 -1.18
C LEU A 116 -5.88 -13.96 -0.12
N MET A 117 -6.38 -12.93 0.58
CA MET A 117 -5.60 -12.25 1.62
C MET A 117 -5.28 -13.14 2.81
N THR A 118 -6.15 -14.11 3.12
CA THR A 118 -5.90 -15.11 4.18
C THR A 118 -4.74 -16.03 3.79
N THR A 119 -4.72 -16.50 2.53
CA THR A 119 -3.71 -17.46 2.05
C THR A 119 -2.39 -16.79 1.69
N ALA A 120 -2.44 -15.62 1.05
CA ALA A 120 -1.28 -14.97 0.41
C ALA A 120 -0.96 -13.58 0.97
N GLY A 121 -1.67 -13.10 2.00
CA GLY A 121 -1.53 -11.72 2.49
C GLY A 121 -0.10 -11.34 2.89
N GLU A 122 0.68 -12.26 3.46
CA GLU A 122 2.06 -12.00 3.88
C GLU A 122 2.95 -11.66 2.67
N LEU A 123 2.76 -12.41 1.58
CA LEU A 123 3.45 -12.21 0.31
C LEU A 123 2.98 -10.92 -0.36
N LEU A 124 1.66 -10.73 -0.47
CA LEU A 124 1.07 -9.60 -1.19
C LEU A 124 1.34 -8.25 -0.51
N THR A 125 1.41 -8.22 0.82
CA THR A 125 1.71 -6.98 1.57
C THR A 125 3.20 -6.71 1.76
N ARG A 126 4.09 -7.64 1.39
CA ARG A 126 5.53 -7.54 1.66
C ARG A 126 6.14 -6.23 1.14
N ARG A 127 5.87 -5.87 -0.11
CA ARG A 127 6.41 -4.62 -0.71
C ARG A 127 5.87 -3.38 0.02
N LEU A 128 4.61 -3.39 0.41
CA LEU A 128 4.00 -2.28 1.15
C LEU A 128 4.69 -2.11 2.51
N ARG A 129 4.88 -3.21 3.25
CA ARG A 129 5.58 -3.17 4.54
C ARG A 129 7.02 -2.70 4.40
N GLN A 130 7.74 -3.17 3.39
CA GLN A 130 9.10 -2.69 3.07
C GLN A 130 9.11 -1.19 2.77
N ARG A 131 8.10 -0.67 2.06
CA ARG A 131 7.94 0.76 1.77
C ARG A 131 7.74 1.57 3.05
N VAL A 132 6.85 1.11 3.94
CA VAL A 132 6.61 1.79 5.23
C VAL A 132 7.89 1.82 6.06
N GLN A 133 8.57 0.69 6.20
CA GLN A 133 9.81 0.58 6.99
C GLN A 133 10.97 1.40 6.42
N ALA A 134 11.07 1.53 5.09
CA ALA A 134 12.13 2.29 4.44
C ALA A 134 11.92 3.82 4.54
N ALA A 135 10.72 4.29 4.87
CA ALA A 135 10.35 5.70 4.85
C ALA A 135 9.59 6.12 6.11
N PRO A 136 10.20 6.06 7.31
CA PRO A 136 9.52 6.33 8.58
C PRO A 136 9.01 7.78 8.73
N HIS A 137 9.46 8.70 7.88
CA HIS A 137 8.99 10.09 7.84
C HIS A 137 7.86 10.32 6.84
N GLU A 138 7.57 9.35 5.97
CA GLU A 138 6.46 9.45 5.03
C GLU A 138 5.14 9.08 5.70
N ARG A 139 4.09 9.79 5.32
CA ARG A 139 2.72 9.43 5.69
C ARG A 139 2.07 8.71 4.51
N ILE A 140 1.95 7.40 4.65
CA ILE A 140 1.48 6.50 3.59
C ILE A 140 -0.03 6.36 3.63
N CYS A 141 -0.65 6.45 2.45
CA CYS A 141 -2.07 6.21 2.25
C CYS A 141 -2.28 5.17 1.14
N ILE A 142 -3.16 4.18 1.35
CA ILE A 142 -3.61 3.26 0.31
C ILE A 142 -4.89 3.76 -0.37
N LEU A 143 -4.97 3.63 -1.69
CA LEU A 143 -6.09 4.11 -2.51
C LEU A 143 -6.87 2.98 -3.16
N CYS A 144 -8.21 3.09 -3.15
CA CYS A 144 -9.11 2.36 -4.05
C CYS A 144 -10.16 3.30 -4.70
N ALA A 145 -10.91 2.80 -5.68
CA ALA A 145 -11.98 3.52 -6.37
C ALA A 145 -13.30 3.67 -5.59
N CYS A 146 -13.59 2.81 -4.61
CA CYS A 146 -14.89 2.80 -3.92
C CYS A 146 -15.04 4.00 -2.99
N GLY A 147 -16.25 4.55 -2.84
CA GLY A 147 -16.52 5.59 -1.84
C GLY A 147 -16.59 4.99 -0.43
N ASP A 148 -17.53 4.06 -0.23
CA ASP A 148 -17.70 3.36 1.04
C ASP A 148 -16.55 2.37 1.29
N VAL A 149 -15.95 2.47 2.48
CA VAL A 149 -14.88 1.56 2.92
C VAL A 149 -15.42 0.17 3.23
N ARG A 150 -16.66 0.05 3.71
CA ARG A 150 -17.25 -1.22 4.18
C ARG A 150 -17.43 -2.23 3.05
N GLU A 151 -17.61 -1.73 1.82
CA GLU A 151 -17.90 -2.52 0.63
C GLU A 151 -16.69 -2.62 -0.32
N CYS A 152 -15.49 -2.41 0.22
CA CYS A 152 -14.28 -2.25 -0.56
C CYS A 152 -13.18 -3.23 -0.17
N HIS A 153 -12.42 -3.70 -1.17
CA HIS A 153 -11.24 -4.53 -0.93
C HIS A 153 -10.16 -3.80 -0.12
N ARG A 154 -10.13 -2.45 -0.16
CA ARG A 154 -9.21 -1.66 0.67
C ARG A 154 -9.37 -1.95 2.15
N ASN A 155 -10.59 -2.23 2.60
CA ASN A 155 -10.84 -2.57 4.00
C ASN A 155 -10.30 -3.96 4.34
N ILE A 156 -10.34 -4.90 3.40
CA ILE A 156 -9.76 -6.24 3.59
C ILE A 156 -8.24 -6.14 3.74
N VAL A 157 -7.57 -5.36 2.88
CA VAL A 157 -6.12 -5.10 3.00
C VAL A 157 -5.80 -4.40 4.31
N ALA A 158 -6.56 -3.36 4.68
CA ALA A 158 -6.34 -2.60 5.91
C ALA A 158 -6.53 -3.46 7.16
N THR A 159 -7.58 -4.30 7.19
CA THR A 159 -7.84 -5.26 8.27
C THR A 159 -6.69 -6.26 8.39
N TYR A 160 -6.22 -6.82 7.28
CA TYR A 160 -5.08 -7.74 7.30
C TYR A 160 -3.81 -7.10 7.88
N LEU A 161 -3.50 -5.86 7.46
CA LEU A 161 -2.37 -5.09 7.98
C LEU A 161 -2.50 -4.79 9.48
N HIS A 162 -3.72 -4.53 9.95
CA HIS A 162 -4.00 -4.31 11.37
C HIS A 162 -3.80 -5.60 12.19
N ASP A 163 -4.51 -6.67 11.80
CA ASP A 163 -4.59 -7.90 12.58
C ASP A 163 -3.26 -8.66 12.59
N THR A 164 -2.53 -8.66 11.46
CA THR A 164 -1.31 -9.47 11.29
C THR A 164 -0.03 -8.69 11.58
N HIS A 165 -0.03 -7.37 11.38
CA HIS A 165 1.17 -6.54 11.47
C HIS A 165 1.06 -5.35 12.44
N HIS A 166 -0.09 -5.20 13.09
CA HIS A 166 -0.32 -4.19 14.13
C HIS A 166 -0.14 -2.74 13.68
N TYR A 167 -0.37 -2.49 12.38
CA TYR A 167 -0.50 -1.13 11.88
C TYR A 167 -1.76 -0.47 12.44
N THR A 168 -1.68 0.82 12.75
CA THR A 168 -2.86 1.62 13.06
C THR A 168 -3.49 2.09 11.75
N ILE A 169 -4.76 1.78 11.54
CA ILE A 169 -5.47 2.16 10.31
C ILE A 169 -6.28 3.43 10.52
N ARG A 170 -6.19 4.38 9.59
CA ARG A 170 -7.04 5.58 9.56
C ARG A 170 -7.72 5.75 8.21
N HIS A 171 -9.04 5.67 8.18
CA HIS A 171 -9.83 5.96 6.98
C HIS A 171 -10.09 7.47 6.89
N ILE A 172 -9.78 8.08 5.74
CA ILE A 172 -9.90 9.52 5.52
C ILE A 172 -10.75 9.88 4.32
#